data_AF-A0A1R2BRC2-F1
#
_entry.id   AF-A0A1R2BRC2-F1
#
_cell.length_a   1.000
_cell.length_b   1.000
_cell.length_c   1.000
_cell.angle_alpha   90.00
_cell.angle_beta   90.00
_cell.angle_gamma   90.00
#
_symmetry.space_group_name_H-M   'P 1'
#
loop_
_entity.id
_entity.type
_entity.pdbx_description
1 polymer ?
#
loop_
_entity_poly.entity_id
_entity_poly.type
_entity_poly.pdbx_seq_one_letter_code
_entity_poly.pdbx_strand_id
1 'polypeptide(L)'
;MIQVMGLPEIVRPEEVLDVQKVTMIIMQEREKRLSLTKELIFQKRKNAQLEKFIEDLEENLGNPQESKIIEEKIEDKPKIGAYSALMRRMKINKYKLKLKKHRKQVAITREYKGRSKAAKNKLRVNGKFAKKSELLV
;
A
#
# COMPACT_ATOMS: atom_id res chain seq x y z
N MET A 1 17.61 20.12 85.22
CA MET A 1 18.46 19.28 84.35
C MET A 1 17.54 18.53 83.39
N ILE A 2 17.56 18.85 82.11
CA ILE A 2 16.84 18.12 81.07
C ILE A 2 17.87 17.78 80.00
N GLN A 3 18.25 16.50 79.93
CA GLN A 3 19.09 15.95 78.85
C GLN A 3 18.21 15.79 77.62
N VAL A 4 18.50 16.57 76.57
CA VAL A 4 17.91 16.37 75.24
C VAL A 4 18.72 15.28 74.55
N MET A 5 18.23 14.05 74.60
CA MET A 5 18.79 12.92 73.86
C MET A 5 18.56 13.16 72.36
N GLY A 6 19.66 13.26 71.60
CA GLY A 6 19.61 13.48 70.15
C GLY A 6 18.82 12.39 69.43
N LEU A 7 17.93 12.81 68.54
CA LEU A 7 17.27 11.92 67.59
C LEU A 7 18.33 11.31 66.65
N PRO A 8 18.23 10.01 66.30
CA PRO A 8 19.15 9.43 65.34
C PRO A 8 18.90 10.05 63.97
N GLU A 9 19.95 10.56 63.33
CA GLU A 9 19.91 10.92 61.91
C GLU A 9 19.52 9.69 61.10
N ILE A 10 18.40 9.78 60.39
CA ILE A 10 17.99 8.78 59.42
C ILE A 10 18.94 8.93 58.23
N VAL A 11 20.05 8.20 58.26
CA VAL A 11 20.94 8.03 57.12
C VAL A 11 20.11 7.37 56.02
N ARG A 12 19.82 8.11 54.94
CA ARG A 12 19.18 7.53 53.75
C ARG A 12 20.11 6.45 53.22
N PRO A 13 19.62 5.24 52.90
CA PRO A 13 20.47 4.27 52.24
C PRO A 13 20.89 4.87 50.89
N GLU A 14 22.18 5.12 50.73
CA GLU A 14 22.74 5.46 49.42
C GLU A 14 22.30 4.38 48.44
N GLU A 15 21.74 4.80 47.30
CA GLU A 15 21.39 3.90 46.20
C GLU A 15 22.69 3.26 45.69
N VAL A 16 23.07 2.12 46.27
CA VAL A 16 24.18 1.32 45.76
C VAL A 16 23.75 0.86 44.38
N LEU A 17 24.23 1.57 43.35
CA LEU A 17 24.07 1.19 41.96
C LEU A 17 24.61 -0.24 41.82
N ASP A 18 23.69 -1.18 41.65
CA ASP A 18 23.99 -2.58 41.46
C ASP A 18 24.77 -2.74 40.14
N VAL A 19 26.09 -2.77 40.26
CA VAL A 19 27.04 -2.78 39.13
C VAL A 19 26.70 -3.92 38.17
N GLN A 20 26.18 -5.05 38.67
CA GLN A 20 25.78 -6.19 37.86
C GLN A 20 24.55 -5.88 36.99
N LYS A 21 23.57 -5.14 37.51
CA LYS A 21 22.41 -4.70 36.71
C LYS A 21 22.82 -3.72 35.63
N VAL A 22 23.71 -2.79 35.96
CA VAL A 22 24.22 -1.79 35.00
C VAL A 22 25.00 -2.48 33.88
N THR A 23 25.87 -3.45 34.19
CA THR A 23 26.61 -4.20 33.16
C THR A 23 25.69 -5.02 32.26
N MET A 24 24.66 -5.67 32.83
CA MET A 24 23.65 -6.39 32.03
C MET A 24 22.90 -5.46 31.07
N ILE A 25 22.47 -4.28 31.53
CA ILE A 25 21.78 -3.29 30.68
C ILE A 25 22.72 -2.83 29.56
N ILE A 26 24.00 -2.55 29.87
CA ILE A 26 25.00 -2.17 28.86
C ILE A 26 25.19 -3.26 27.82
N MET A 27 25.24 -4.54 28.23
CA MET A 27 25.38 -5.66 27.30
C MET A 27 24.15 -5.80 26.39
N GLN A 28 22.93 -5.72 26.94
CA GLN A 28 21.70 -5.75 26.16
C GLN A 28 21.62 -4.60 25.15
N GLU A 29 22.00 -3.39 25.56
CA GLU A 29 22.04 -2.23 24.65
C GLU A 29 23.10 -2.39 23.55
N ARG A 30 24.25 -3.01 23.84
CA ARG A 30 25.26 -3.34 22.82
C ARG A 30 24.75 -4.36 21.82
N GLU A 31 24.06 -5.40 22.27
CA GLU A 31 23.45 -6.41 21.41
C GLU A 31 22.35 -5.83 20.51
N LYS A 32 21.47 -4.99 21.08
CA LYS A 32 20.45 -4.26 20.30
C LYS A 32 21.09 -3.38 19.23
N ARG A 33 22.10 -2.59 19.60
CA ARG A 33 22.84 -1.75 18.64
C ARG A 33 23.46 -2.59 17.52
N LEU A 34 24.03 -3.74 17.85
CA LEU A 34 24.61 -4.66 16.86
C LEU A 34 23.54 -5.24 15.92
N SER A 35 22.36 -5.57 16.44
CA SER A 35 21.24 -6.03 15.61
C SER A 35 20.78 -4.93 14.64
N LEU A 36 20.60 -3.71 15.16
CA LEU A 36 20.19 -2.55 14.36
C LEU A 36 21.23 -2.19 13.28
N THR A 37 22.53 -2.26 13.58
CA THR A 37 23.56 -2.00 12.56
C THR A 37 23.58 -3.06 11.47
N LYS A 38 23.38 -4.34 11.82
CA LYS A 38 23.24 -5.43 10.82
C LYS A 38 22.02 -5.20 9.93
N GLU A 39 20.88 -4.83 10.51
CA GLU A 39 19.66 -4.54 9.76
C GLU A 39 19.84 -3.33 8.83
N LEU A 40 20.46 -2.27 9.32
CA LEU A 40 20.75 -1.07 8.52
C LEU A 40 21.69 -1.39 7.34
N ILE A 41 22.73 -2.20 7.56
CA ILE A 41 23.62 -2.67 6.49
C ILE A 41 22.85 -3.50 5.47
N PHE A 42 21.97 -4.39 5.92
CA PHE A 42 21.12 -5.19 5.03
C PHE A 42 20.21 -4.31 4.16
N GLN A 43 19.54 -3.33 4.77
CA GLN A 43 18.70 -2.38 4.04
C GLN A 43 19.50 -1.55 3.03
N LYS A 44 20.70 -1.06 3.40
CA LYS A 44 21.59 -0.35 2.47
C LYS A 44 21.98 -1.21 1.27
N ARG A 45 22.33 -2.49 1.48
CA ARG A 45 22.65 -3.42 0.39
C ARG A 45 21.46 -3.65 -0.53
N LYS A 46 20.27 -3.81 0.05
CA LYS A 46 19.02 -3.98 -0.73
C LYS A 46 18.69 -2.73 -1.54
N ASN A 47 18.85 -1.54 -0.97
CA ASN A 47 18.64 -0.29 -1.70
C ASN A 47 19.63 -0.15 -2.87
N ALA A 48 20.91 -0.45 -2.66
CA ALA A 48 21.90 -0.43 -3.74
C ALA A 48 21.56 -1.44 -4.87
N GLN A 49 20.99 -2.60 -4.54
CA GLN A 49 20.50 -3.55 -5.56
C GLN A 49 19.30 -3.00 -6.33
N LEU A 50 18.38 -2.32 -5.64
CA LEU A 50 17.22 -1.69 -6.28
C LEU A 50 17.63 -0.50 -7.17
N GLU A 51 18.60 0.30 -6.74
CA GLU A 51 19.16 1.40 -7.53
C GLU A 51 19.77 0.87 -8.83
N LYS A 52 20.61 -0.17 -8.76
CA LYS A 52 21.14 -0.83 -9.97
C LYS A 52 20.05 -1.38 -10.87
N PHE A 53 19.02 -2.00 -10.30
CA PHE A 53 17.91 -2.51 -11.10
C PHE A 53 17.12 -1.38 -11.77
N ILE A 54 17.00 -0.22 -11.13
CA ILE A 54 16.40 0.97 -11.73
C ILE A 54 17.29 1.50 -12.85
N GLU A 55 18.60 1.61 -12.65
CA GLU A 55 19.56 2.01 -13.69
C GLU A 55 19.48 1.06 -14.90
N ASP A 56 19.50 -0.26 -14.69
CA ASP A 56 19.34 -1.26 -15.75
C ASP A 56 18.00 -1.09 -16.49
N LEU A 57 16.92 -0.80 -15.76
CA LEU A 57 15.61 -0.55 -16.37
C LEU A 57 15.59 0.76 -17.16
N GLU A 58 16.26 1.81 -16.69
CA GLU A 58 16.41 3.09 -17.38
C GLU A 58 17.24 2.95 -18.65
N GLU A 59 18.33 2.18 -18.63
CA GLU A 59 19.12 1.85 -19.82
C GLU A 59 18.31 1.04 -20.83
N ASN A 60 17.54 0.05 -20.36
CA ASN A 60 16.64 -0.72 -21.22
C ASN A 60 15.47 0.11 -21.76
N LEU A 61 14.97 1.10 -20.99
CA LEU A 61 13.97 2.07 -21.45
C LEU A 61 14.55 3.21 -22.30
N GLY A 62 15.86 3.44 -22.24
CA GLY A 62 16.59 4.39 -23.08
C GLY A 62 16.77 3.88 -24.51
N ASN A 63 16.60 2.57 -24.74
CA ASN A 63 16.73 1.93 -26.05
C ASN A 63 15.43 1.42 -26.73
N PRO A 64 14.33 2.19 -26.79
CA PRO A 64 13.27 1.93 -27.75
C PRO A 64 12.97 3.10 -28.70
N GLN A 65 13.82 4.13 -28.83
CA GLN A 65 13.39 5.32 -29.60
C GLN A 65 14.40 6.15 -30.40
N GLU A 66 15.63 5.72 -30.66
CA GLU A 66 16.53 6.48 -31.55
C GLU A 66 16.75 5.88 -32.96
N SER A 67 16.35 4.64 -33.25
CA SER A 67 16.76 3.98 -34.50
C SER A 67 15.66 3.56 -35.48
N LYS A 68 14.36 3.81 -35.21
CA LYS A 68 13.27 3.49 -36.14
C LYS A 68 12.13 4.52 -36.25
N ILE A 69 12.39 5.78 -35.88
CA ILE A 69 11.59 6.89 -36.41
C ILE A 69 12.27 7.31 -37.72
N ILE A 70 12.17 6.43 -38.72
CA ILE A 70 12.40 6.84 -40.10
C ILE A 70 11.25 7.79 -40.43
N GLU A 71 11.53 9.08 -40.31
CA GLU A 71 11.10 10.13 -41.22
C GLU A 71 9.74 9.93 -41.92
N GLU A 72 8.66 9.84 -41.17
CA GLU A 72 7.43 10.48 -41.63
C GLU A 72 7.34 11.81 -40.89
N LYS A 73 7.94 12.86 -41.49
CA LYS A 73 7.61 14.26 -41.20
C LYS A 73 6.15 14.49 -41.62
N ILE A 74 5.21 13.92 -40.88
CA ILE A 74 3.82 14.33 -40.95
C ILE A 74 3.83 15.73 -40.34
N GLU A 75 3.59 16.74 -41.17
CA GLU A 75 3.47 18.12 -40.72
C GLU A 75 2.60 18.18 -39.46
N ASP A 76 3.24 18.47 -38.33
CA ASP A 76 2.62 18.55 -37.00
C ASP A 76 1.86 19.88 -36.86
N LYS A 77 1.10 20.27 -37.91
CA LYS A 77 0.15 21.37 -37.82
C LYS A 77 -1.00 20.85 -36.96
N PRO A 78 -1.30 21.49 -35.81
CA PRO A 78 -2.41 21.07 -34.97
C PRO A 78 -3.72 21.18 -35.78
N LYS A 79 -4.26 20.04 -36.20
CA LYS A 79 -5.60 20.00 -36.82
C LYS A 79 -6.60 20.44 -35.75
N ILE A 80 -7.29 21.56 -36.00
CA ILE A 80 -8.28 22.13 -35.08
C ILE A 80 -9.31 21.03 -34.75
N GLY A 81 -9.47 20.72 -33.46
CA GLY A 81 -10.38 19.67 -32.97
C GLY A 81 -9.74 18.30 -32.71
N ALA A 82 -8.49 18.06 -33.12
CA ALA A 82 -7.77 16.84 -32.75
C ALA A 82 -7.20 16.95 -31.33
N TYR A 83 -7.30 15.86 -30.55
CA TYR A 83 -6.60 15.79 -29.27
C TYR A 83 -5.08 15.78 -29.49
N SER A 84 -4.34 16.43 -28.58
CA SER A 84 -2.89 16.27 -28.51
C SER A 84 -2.51 14.80 -28.35
N ALA A 85 -1.33 14.41 -28.84
CA ALA A 85 -0.86 13.03 -28.75
C ALA A 85 -0.93 12.48 -27.32
N LEU A 86 -0.55 13.31 -26.34
CA LEU A 86 -0.64 12.99 -24.91
C LEU A 86 -2.09 12.72 -24.47
N MET A 87 -3.02 13.63 -24.79
CA MET A 87 -4.44 13.43 -24.46
C MET A 87 -5.03 12.19 -25.13
N ARG A 88 -4.68 11.94 -26.39
CA ARG A 88 -5.13 10.77 -27.14
C ARG A 88 -4.63 9.48 -26.48
N ARG A 89 -3.35 9.42 -26.08
CA ARG A 89 -2.77 8.30 -25.34
C ARG A 89 -3.52 8.05 -24.02
N MET A 90 -3.79 9.10 -23.25
CA MET A 90 -4.55 9.00 -22.00
C MET A 90 -5.98 8.48 -22.23
N LYS A 91 -6.69 9.01 -23.23
CA LYS A 91 -8.06 8.57 -23.55
C LYS A 91 -8.10 7.11 -24.03
N ILE A 92 -7.16 6.70 -24.87
CA ILE A 92 -7.04 5.30 -25.31
C ILE A 92 -6.79 4.37 -24.12
N ASN A 93 -5.86 4.72 -23.22
CA ASN A 93 -5.60 3.92 -22.02
C ASN A 93 -6.84 3.82 -21.12
N LYS A 94 -7.53 4.94 -20.87
CA LYS A 94 -8.78 4.96 -20.11
C LYS A 94 -9.85 4.07 -20.73
N TYR A 95 -10.00 4.09 -22.06
CA TYR A 95 -10.93 3.24 -22.79
C TYR A 95 -10.59 1.75 -22.66
N LYS A 96 -9.31 1.38 -22.86
CA LYS A 96 -8.84 -0.01 -22.72
C LYS A 96 -9.06 -0.54 -21.29
N LEU A 97 -8.78 0.28 -20.27
CA LEU A 97 -9.05 -0.07 -18.87
C LEU A 97 -10.55 -0.24 -18.58
N LYS A 98 -11.40 0.61 -19.16
CA LYS A 98 -12.87 0.47 -19.09
C LYS A 98 -13.32 -0.87 -19.68
N LEU A 99 -12.82 -1.24 -20.86
CA LEU A 99 -13.12 -2.55 -21.48
C LEU A 99 -12.66 -3.71 -20.60
N LYS A 100 -11.47 -3.63 -20.00
CA LYS A 100 -10.96 -4.65 -19.06
C LYS A 100 -11.88 -4.79 -17.84
N LYS A 101 -12.40 -3.67 -17.31
CA LYS A 101 -13.37 -3.67 -16.20
C LYS A 101 -14.68 -4.35 -16.58
N HIS A 102 -15.20 -4.11 -17.79
CA HIS A 102 -16.44 -4.76 -18.26
C HIS A 102 -16.28 -6.25 -18.57
N ARG A 103 -15.11 -6.66 -19.08
CA ARG A 103 -14.80 -8.07 -19.37
C ARG A 103 -14.51 -8.88 -18.11
N LYS A 104 -14.12 -8.23 -17.01
CA LYS A 104 -13.95 -8.90 -15.73
C LYS A 104 -15.32 -9.45 -15.33
N GLN A 105 -15.40 -10.77 -15.09
CA GLN A 105 -16.58 -11.36 -14.46
C GLN A 105 -16.83 -10.60 -13.16
N VAL A 106 -17.90 -9.81 -13.13
CA VAL A 106 -18.39 -9.20 -11.91
C VAL A 106 -18.96 -10.36 -11.11
N ALA A 107 -18.16 -10.92 -10.21
CA ALA A 107 -18.71 -11.69 -9.11
C ALA A 107 -19.81 -10.80 -8.51
N ILE A 108 -21.03 -11.34 -8.36
CA ILE A 108 -22.16 -10.61 -7.77
C ILE A 108 -21.72 -10.26 -6.35
N THR A 109 -21.06 -9.11 -6.20
CA THR A 109 -20.55 -8.67 -4.92
C THR A 109 -21.76 -8.37 -4.09
N ARG A 110 -21.71 -8.94 -2.89
CA ARG A 110 -22.75 -9.04 -1.88
C ARG A 110 -23.21 -7.68 -1.32
N GLU A 111 -23.05 -6.57 -2.04
CA GLU A 111 -23.51 -5.24 -1.65
C GLU A 111 -25.04 -5.11 -1.78
N TYR A 112 -25.67 -5.88 -2.68
CA TYR A 112 -27.14 -5.97 -2.79
C TYR A 112 -27.75 -7.12 -1.98
N LYS A 113 -27.17 -7.49 -0.82
CA LYS A 113 -27.72 -8.55 0.06
C LYS A 113 -29.22 -8.36 0.33
N GLY A 114 -29.68 -7.13 0.53
CA GLY A 114 -31.10 -6.83 0.77
C GLY A 114 -32.00 -7.07 -0.44
N ARG A 115 -31.67 -6.49 -1.60
CA ARG A 115 -32.48 -6.62 -2.83
C ARG A 115 -32.47 -8.05 -3.37
N SER A 116 -31.35 -8.78 -3.26
CA SER A 116 -31.25 -10.19 -3.65
C SER A 116 -32.09 -11.09 -2.75
N LYS A 117 -32.05 -10.91 -1.42
CA LYS A 117 -32.93 -11.65 -0.49
C LYS A 117 -34.41 -11.37 -0.76
N ALA A 118 -34.78 -10.10 -0.92
CA ALA A 118 -36.16 -9.73 -1.25
C ALA A 118 -36.61 -10.32 -2.60
N ALA A 119 -35.76 -10.29 -3.63
CA ALA A 119 -36.05 -10.85 -4.95
C ALA A 119 -36.08 -12.39 -5.00
N LYS A 120 -35.41 -13.08 -4.07
CA LYS A 120 -35.51 -14.54 -3.91
C LYS A 120 -36.86 -14.95 -3.33
N ASN A 121 -37.39 -14.16 -2.39
CA ASN A 121 -38.65 -14.45 -1.69
C ASN A 121 -39.89 -13.94 -2.43
N LYS A 122 -39.72 -13.10 -3.46
CA LYS A 122 -40.83 -12.63 -4.31
C LYS A 122 -41.34 -13.77 -5.18
N LEU A 123 -42.67 -13.85 -5.25
CA LEU A 123 -43.39 -14.81 -6.06
C LEU A 123 -42.99 -14.72 -7.55
N ARG A 124 -42.83 -15.88 -8.19
CA ARG A 124 -42.58 -15.98 -9.63
C ARG A 124 -43.44 -17.05 -10.31
N VAL A 125 -43.86 -16.76 -11.53
CA VAL A 125 -44.48 -17.70 -12.46
C VAL A 125 -43.67 -17.66 -13.75
N ASN A 126 -43.19 -18.82 -14.22
CA ASN A 126 -42.30 -18.92 -15.40
C ASN A 126 -41.08 -17.97 -15.36
N GLY A 127 -40.50 -17.81 -14.16
CA GLY A 127 -39.32 -16.98 -13.94
C GLY A 127 -39.56 -15.46 -13.84
N LYS A 128 -40.78 -14.98 -14.14
CA LYS A 128 -41.18 -13.56 -14.01
C LYS A 128 -41.80 -13.29 -12.64
N PHE A 129 -41.60 -12.10 -12.08
CA PHE A 129 -42.27 -11.71 -10.83
C PHE A 129 -43.77 -11.56 -11.06
N ALA A 130 -44.58 -12.19 -10.20
CA ALA A 130 -46.04 -12.16 -10.28
C ALA A 130 -46.65 -11.58 -9.01
N LYS A 131 -47.85 -10.99 -9.11
CA LYS A 131 -48.64 -10.57 -7.94
C LYS A 131 -49.42 -11.77 -7.41
N LYS A 132 -49.71 -11.79 -6.10
CA LYS A 132 -50.47 -12.90 -5.48
C LYS A 132 -51.85 -13.13 -6.11
N SER A 133 -52.47 -12.08 -6.66
CA SER A 133 -53.76 -12.15 -7.35
C SER A 133 -53.71 -12.95 -8.67
N GLU A 134 -52.55 -13.09 -9.28
CA GLU A 134 -52.36 -13.75 -10.59
C GLU A 134 -52.15 -15.27 -10.48
N LEU A 135 -52.13 -15.83 -9.26
CA LEU A 135 -52.01 -17.27 -9.00
C LEU A 135 -53.34 -18.00 -8.81
N LEU A 136 -54.42 -17.24 -8.63
CA LEU A 136 -55.75 -17.79 -8.32
C LEU A 136 -56.64 -17.90 -9.56
N VAL A 137 -56.03 -17.81 -10.74
CA VAL A 137 -56.63 -18.10 -12.05
C VAL A 137 -55.97 -19.36 -12.57
#